data_AF-A0A943G447-F1
#
_entry.id   AF-A0A943G447-F1
#
_cell.length_a   1.000
_cell.length_b   1.000
_cell.length_c   1.000
_cell.angle_alpha   90.00
_cell.angle_beta   90.00
_cell.angle_gamma   90.00
#
_symmetry.space_group_name_H-M   'P 1'
#
loop_
_entity.id
_entity.type
_entity.pdbx_description
1 polymer ?
#
loop_
_entity_poly.entity_id
_entity_poly.type
_entity_poly.pdbx_seq_one_letter_code
_entity_poly.pdbx_strand_id
1 'polypeptide(L)'
;MAYFGDAFKKLSIKEGGYVNDKDDAGGETYRGISRKYNPTWQGWTMIDSYKKHYIVGSKEFKSKLDNDVQLQKLVWEKYKIDYWDVFELDDFNSQRVAEQLFDTNVNCGQVAAIKMAQRVLGLKETGRWNLDLLNKLIEIKD
;
A
#
# COMPACT_ATOMS: atom_id res chain seq x y z
N MET A 1 -10.71 2.12 17.16
CA MET A 1 -10.89 2.00 15.71
C MET A 1 -9.71 2.70 15.08
N ALA A 2 -8.88 1.92 14.40
CA ALA A 2 -7.66 2.41 13.82
C ALA A 2 -7.95 3.29 12.60
N TYR A 3 -7.06 4.22 12.31
CA TYR A 3 -7.22 5.19 11.25
C TYR A 3 -6.14 4.98 10.17
N PHE A 4 -6.59 4.57 8.98
CA PHE A 4 -5.71 4.35 7.83
C PHE A 4 -4.89 5.60 7.47
N GLY A 5 -5.45 6.79 7.61
CA GLY A 5 -4.76 8.03 7.24
C GLY A 5 -3.45 8.25 8.02
N ASP A 6 -3.38 7.79 9.27
CA ASP A 6 -2.15 7.90 10.07
C ASP A 6 -1.13 6.81 9.72
N ALA A 7 -1.61 5.60 9.43
CA ALA A 7 -0.76 4.52 8.92
C ALA A 7 -0.14 4.87 7.56
N PHE A 8 -0.95 5.40 6.64
CA PHE A 8 -0.51 5.81 5.31
C PHE A 8 0.52 6.95 5.35
N LYS A 9 0.40 7.89 6.29
CA LYS A 9 1.39 8.97 6.48
C LYS A 9 2.76 8.45 6.92
N LYS A 10 2.81 7.31 7.62
CA LYS A 10 4.04 6.68 8.12
C LYS A 10 4.80 5.92 7.03
N LEU A 11 4.13 5.54 5.94
CA LEU A 11 4.79 4.88 4.82
C LEU A 11 5.76 5.83 4.10
N SER A 12 6.91 5.31 3.69
CA SER A 12 7.89 6.00 2.85
C SER A 12 7.42 6.21 1.40
N ILE A 13 6.12 6.06 1.12
CA ILE A 13 5.51 6.35 -0.19
C ILE A 13 5.87 7.75 -0.67
N LYS A 14 5.98 8.72 0.25
CA LYS A 14 6.39 10.11 -0.04
C LYS A 14 7.77 10.22 -0.71
N GLU A 15 8.59 9.19 -0.62
CA GLU A 15 9.92 9.15 -1.27
C GLU A 15 9.92 8.35 -2.58
N GLY A 16 8.90 7.50 -2.81
CA GLY A 16 8.89 6.53 -3.92
C GLY A 16 8.81 7.12 -5.33
N GLY A 17 8.22 8.30 -5.52
CA GLY A 17 8.19 9.05 -6.78
C GLY A 17 7.86 8.25 -8.05
N TYR A 18 8.24 8.77 -9.22
CA TYR A 18 8.22 8.04 -10.50
C TYR A 18 9.59 7.45 -10.82
N VAL A 19 9.60 6.18 -11.19
CA VAL A 19 10.77 5.42 -11.63
C VAL A 19 10.38 4.55 -12.83
N ASN A 20 11.24 4.49 -13.84
CA ASN A 20 11.07 3.58 -14.97
C ASN A 20 12.44 3.08 -15.39
N ASP A 21 12.90 2.03 -14.71
CA ASP A 21 14.17 1.38 -14.99
C ASP A 21 13.94 0.16 -15.89
N LYS A 22 14.73 0.07 -16.96
CA LYS A 22 14.70 -1.03 -17.93
C LYS A 22 15.20 -2.35 -17.34
N ASP A 23 16.01 -2.29 -16.28
CA ASP A 23 16.59 -3.46 -15.63
C ASP A 23 15.74 -3.93 -14.41
N ASP A 24 14.64 -3.22 -14.10
CA ASP A 24 13.71 -3.56 -13.01
C ASP A 24 12.62 -4.53 -13.47
N ALA A 25 12.44 -5.62 -12.72
CA ALA A 25 11.43 -6.64 -12.97
C ALA A 25 9.98 -6.10 -12.88
N GLY A 26 9.75 -5.02 -12.13
CA GLY A 26 8.46 -4.32 -12.01
C GLY A 26 8.20 -3.31 -13.13
N GLY A 27 9.26 -2.88 -13.82
CA GLY A 27 9.23 -1.84 -14.84
C GLY A 27 8.82 -0.48 -14.30
N GLU A 28 7.99 0.24 -15.06
CA GLU A 28 7.46 1.54 -14.69
C GLU A 28 6.69 1.49 -13.36
N THR A 29 7.11 2.31 -12.39
CA THR A 29 6.58 2.37 -11.03
C THR A 29 6.33 3.80 -10.61
N TYR A 30 5.21 4.03 -9.92
CA TYR A 30 4.90 5.29 -9.28
C TYR A 30 4.40 5.05 -7.86
N ARG A 31 5.07 5.65 -6.86
CA ARG A 31 4.67 5.54 -5.44
C ARG A 31 4.52 4.08 -4.96
N GLY A 32 5.39 3.19 -5.44
CA GLY A 32 5.35 1.75 -5.14
C GLY A 32 4.34 0.94 -5.97
N ILE A 33 3.48 1.58 -6.77
CA ILE A 33 2.54 0.92 -7.66
C ILE A 33 3.24 0.66 -8.99
N SER A 34 3.53 -0.60 -9.28
CA SER A 34 4.16 -1.02 -10.54
C SER A 34 3.13 -1.25 -11.63
N ARG A 35 3.44 -0.79 -12.85
CA ARG A 35 2.53 -0.88 -13.99
C ARG A 35 2.33 -2.31 -14.44
N LYS A 36 3.37 -3.13 -14.35
CA LYS A 36 3.33 -4.54 -14.72
C LYS A 36 2.31 -5.33 -13.90
N TYR A 37 2.29 -5.13 -12.58
CA TYR A 37 1.39 -5.86 -11.68
C TYR A 37 0.04 -5.15 -11.48
N ASN A 38 -0.06 -3.87 -11.85
CA ASN A 38 -1.28 -3.07 -11.73
C ASN A 38 -1.64 -2.38 -13.07
N PRO A 39 -1.81 -3.12 -14.18
CA PRO A 39 -1.95 -2.52 -15.51
C PRO A 39 -3.24 -1.72 -15.69
N THR A 40 -4.28 -2.02 -14.90
CA THR A 40 -5.59 -1.38 -14.96
C THR A 40 -5.77 -0.24 -13.95
N TRP A 41 -4.73 0.08 -13.15
CA TRP A 41 -4.81 1.18 -12.20
C TRP A 41 -4.96 2.53 -12.93
N GLN A 42 -6.01 3.28 -12.58
CA GLN A 42 -6.40 4.51 -13.28
C GLN A 42 -5.31 5.60 -13.27
N GLY A 43 -4.41 5.58 -12.29
CA GLY A 43 -3.29 6.51 -12.21
C GLY A 43 -2.38 6.46 -13.44
N TRP A 44 -2.28 5.31 -14.12
CA TRP A 44 -1.49 5.19 -15.35
C TRP A 44 -2.01 6.05 -16.48
N THR A 45 -3.33 6.19 -16.63
CA THR A 45 -3.94 7.05 -17.65
C THR A 45 -3.53 8.51 -17.44
N MET A 46 -3.49 8.96 -16.18
CA MET A 46 -3.05 10.32 -15.84
C MET A 46 -1.56 10.49 -16.12
N ILE A 47 -0.72 9.56 -15.63
CA ILE A 47 0.73 9.58 -15.84
C ILE A 47 1.06 9.61 -17.34
N ASP A 48 0.38 8.80 -18.16
CA ASP A 48 0.57 8.79 -19.62
C ASP A 48 0.17 10.10 -20.28
N SER A 49 -0.84 10.79 -19.77
CA SER A 49 -1.18 12.15 -20.22
C SER A 49 0.01 13.10 -19.97
N TYR A 50 0.58 13.09 -18.76
CA TYR A 50 1.76 13.91 -18.45
C TYR A 50 2.97 13.60 -19.33
N LYS A 51 3.22 12.32 -19.67
CA LYS A 51 4.35 11.95 -20.54
C LYS A 51 4.28 12.57 -21.94
N LYS A 52 3.09 12.92 -22.43
CA LYS A 52 2.92 13.58 -23.74
C LYS A 52 3.36 15.05 -23.72
N HIS A 53 3.39 15.67 -22.54
CA HIS A 53 3.64 17.09 -22.37
C HIS A 53 4.98 17.41 -21.71
N TYR A 54 5.63 16.43 -21.09
CA TYR A 54 6.85 16.62 -20.32
C TYR A 54 7.89 15.54 -20.62
N ILE A 55 9.17 15.89 -20.48
CA ILE A 55 10.27 14.93 -20.59
C ILE A 55 10.17 13.93 -19.43
N VAL A 56 9.97 12.66 -19.75
CA VAL A 56 9.80 11.57 -18.77
C VAL A 56 11.01 11.49 -17.84
N GLY A 57 10.75 11.42 -16.53
CA GLY A 57 11.79 11.36 -15.50
C GLY A 57 12.44 12.69 -15.15
N SER A 58 12.17 13.78 -15.87
CA SER A 58 12.65 15.12 -15.52
C SER A 58 12.09 15.61 -14.17
N LYS A 59 12.79 16.56 -13.52
CA LYS A 59 12.34 17.17 -12.26
C LYS A 59 10.96 17.81 -12.40
N GLU A 60 10.68 18.46 -13.53
CA GLU A 60 9.38 19.08 -13.81
C GLU A 60 8.28 18.02 -13.93
N PHE A 61 8.52 16.95 -14.70
CA PHE A 61 7.57 15.83 -14.83
C PHE A 61 7.24 15.21 -13.47
N LYS A 62 8.26 14.86 -12.67
CA LYS A 62 8.06 14.29 -11.33
C LYS A 62 7.28 15.25 -10.42
N SER A 63 7.63 16.53 -10.43
CA SER A 63 6.92 17.57 -9.67
C SER A 63 5.44 17.67 -10.07
N LYS A 64 5.10 17.55 -11.36
CA LYS A 64 3.70 17.58 -11.81
C LYS A 64 2.91 16.38 -11.29
N LEU A 65 3.48 15.18 -11.31
CA LEU A 65 2.84 14.00 -10.74
C LEU A 65 2.66 14.13 -9.22
N ASP A 66 3.70 14.58 -8.52
CA ASP A 66 3.72 14.69 -7.06
C ASP A 66 2.72 15.72 -6.52
N ASN A 67 2.44 16.78 -7.28
CA ASN A 67 1.49 17.83 -6.90
C ASN A 67 0.06 17.60 -7.43
N ASP A 68 -0.17 16.57 -8.24
CA ASP A 68 -1.52 16.24 -8.73
C ASP A 68 -2.34 15.57 -7.61
N VAL A 69 -3.30 16.32 -7.06
CA VAL A 69 -4.17 15.88 -5.96
C VAL A 69 -5.00 14.64 -6.33
N GLN A 70 -5.48 14.55 -7.57
CA GLN A 70 -6.26 13.39 -8.01
C GLN A 70 -5.37 12.15 -8.12
N LEU A 71 -4.15 12.30 -8.64
CA LEU A 71 -3.20 11.20 -8.70
C LEU A 71 -2.78 10.74 -7.30
N GLN A 72 -2.54 11.66 -6.35
CA GLN A 72 -2.27 11.30 -4.95
C GLN A 72 -3.46 10.57 -4.31
N LYS A 73 -4.69 11.00 -4.61
CA LYS A 73 -5.90 10.32 -4.13
C LYS A 73 -6.00 8.88 -4.65
N LEU A 74 -5.69 8.64 -5.92
CA LEU A 74 -5.69 7.29 -6.50
C LEU A 74 -4.62 6.38 -5.87
N VAL A 75 -3.47 6.94 -5.45
CA VAL A 75 -2.47 6.19 -4.68
C VAL A 75 -3.01 5.83 -3.30
N TRP A 76 -3.58 6.81 -2.59
CA TRP A 76 -4.17 6.59 -1.28
C TRP A 76 -5.26 5.51 -1.30
N GLU A 77 -6.19 5.57 -2.27
CA GLU A 77 -7.27 4.60 -2.43
C GLU A 77 -6.74 3.20 -2.73
N LYS A 78 -5.72 3.10 -3.59
CA LYS A 78 -5.06 1.84 -3.90
C LYS A 78 -4.50 1.19 -2.64
N TYR A 79 -3.84 1.96 -1.77
CA TYR A 79 -3.28 1.41 -0.54
C TYR A 79 -4.34 1.04 0.49
N LYS A 80 -5.41 1.83 0.58
CA LYS A 80 -6.54 1.51 1.45
C LYS A 80 -7.16 0.18 1.06
N ILE A 81 -7.53 0.02 -0.21
CA ILE A 81 -8.24 -1.15 -0.69
C ILE A 81 -7.37 -2.40 -0.63
N ASP A 82 -6.14 -2.33 -1.16
CA ASP A 82 -5.34 -3.54 -1.39
C ASP A 82 -4.60 -4.03 -0.14
N TYR A 83 -4.30 -3.14 0.80
CA TYR A 83 -3.44 -3.48 1.94
C TYR A 83 -4.07 -3.27 3.31
N TRP A 84 -5.02 -2.34 3.45
CA TRP A 84 -5.68 -2.04 4.73
C TRP A 84 -7.04 -2.76 4.85
N ASP A 85 -7.94 -2.57 3.90
CA ASP A 85 -9.31 -3.08 3.94
C ASP A 85 -9.38 -4.60 3.81
N VAL A 86 -8.38 -5.23 3.18
CA VAL A 86 -8.27 -6.69 3.09
C VAL A 86 -8.15 -7.39 4.46
N PHE A 87 -7.90 -6.63 5.53
CA PHE A 87 -7.84 -7.10 6.90
C PHE A 87 -8.84 -6.39 7.83
N GLU A 88 -9.78 -5.61 7.29
CA GLU A 88 -10.82 -4.93 8.09
C GLU A 88 -10.22 -4.04 9.20
N LEU A 89 -9.08 -3.41 8.93
CA LEU A 89 -8.26 -2.76 9.96
C LEU A 89 -8.90 -1.51 10.58
N ASP A 90 -9.90 -0.90 9.94
CA ASP A 90 -10.65 0.23 10.52
C ASP A 90 -11.27 -0.15 11.88
N ASP A 91 -11.66 -1.42 12.07
CA ASP A 91 -12.34 -1.91 13.29
C ASP A 91 -11.38 -2.37 14.40
N PHE A 92 -10.07 -2.21 14.20
CA PHE A 92 -9.09 -2.62 15.22
C PHE A 92 -9.07 -1.65 16.41
N ASN A 93 -8.98 -2.20 17.63
CA ASN A 93 -8.90 -1.39 18.85
C ASN A 93 -7.51 -0.78 19.07
N SER A 94 -6.44 -1.42 18.58
CA SER A 94 -5.07 -0.93 18.63
C SER A 94 -4.63 -0.36 17.28
N GLN A 95 -4.27 0.92 17.25
CA GLN A 95 -3.68 1.55 16.07
C GLN A 95 -2.35 0.87 15.70
N ARG A 96 -1.56 0.48 16.72
CA ARG A 96 -0.24 -0.12 16.51
C ARG A 96 -0.34 -1.48 15.85
N VAL A 97 -1.30 -2.31 16.24
CA VAL A 97 -1.51 -3.63 15.62
C VAL A 97 -1.94 -3.47 14.17
N ALA A 98 -2.89 -2.57 13.89
CA ALA A 98 -3.34 -2.28 12.54
C ALA A 98 -2.20 -1.78 11.64
N GLU A 99 -1.39 -0.84 12.14
CA GLU A 99 -0.23 -0.33 11.41
C GLU A 99 0.80 -1.41 11.08
N GLN A 100 1.08 -2.32 12.01
CA GLN A 100 2.05 -3.39 11.76
C GLN A 100 1.56 -4.41 10.75
N LEU A 101 0.28 -4.79 10.81
CA LEU A 101 -0.33 -5.65 9.80
C LEU A 101 -0.29 -5.00 8.42
N PHE A 102 -0.66 -3.72 8.34
CA PHE A 102 -0.65 -2.95 7.12
C PHE A 102 0.76 -2.81 6.53
N ASP A 103 1.75 -2.38 7.31
CA ASP A 103 3.13 -2.22 6.86
C ASP A 103 3.72 -3.56 6.39
N THR A 104 3.50 -4.63 7.16
CA THR A 104 3.95 -5.97 6.79
C THR A 104 3.29 -6.43 5.49
N ASN A 105 2.02 -6.11 5.27
CA ASN A 105 1.33 -6.44 4.02
C ASN A 105 1.93 -5.71 2.83
N VAL A 106 2.20 -4.40 2.97
CA VAL A 106 2.83 -3.59 1.94
C VAL A 106 4.21 -4.11 1.56
N ASN A 107 5.03 -4.48 2.56
CA ASN A 107 6.43 -4.84 2.34
C ASN A 107 6.66 -6.33 2.03
N CYS A 108 5.86 -7.21 2.65
CA CYS A 108 6.07 -8.67 2.61
C CYS A 108 4.92 -9.43 1.94
N GLY A 109 3.81 -8.75 1.62
CA GLY A 109 2.61 -9.35 1.05
C GLY A 109 1.69 -10.02 2.07
N GLN A 110 0.44 -10.20 1.66
CA GLN A 110 -0.67 -10.58 2.53
C GLN A 110 -0.44 -11.89 3.28
N VAL A 111 0.02 -12.94 2.59
CA VAL A 111 0.23 -14.27 3.19
C VAL A 111 1.31 -14.22 4.27
N ALA A 112 2.38 -13.44 4.06
CA ALA A 112 3.44 -13.28 5.04
C ALA A 112 2.92 -12.55 6.28
N ALA A 113 2.18 -11.44 6.09
CA ALA A 113 1.55 -10.69 7.18
C ALA A 113 0.63 -11.57 8.04
N ILE A 114 -0.22 -12.39 7.40
CA ILE A 114 -1.11 -13.34 8.09
C ILE A 114 -0.31 -14.34 8.93
N LYS A 115 0.72 -14.96 8.34
CA LYS A 115 1.54 -15.95 9.05
C LYS A 115 2.28 -15.35 10.25
N MET A 116 2.80 -14.14 10.10
CA MET A 116 3.44 -13.42 11.21
C MET A 116 2.45 -13.15 12.35
N ALA A 117 1.25 -12.67 12.03
CA ALA A 117 0.20 -12.45 13.02
C ALA A 117 -0.22 -13.76 13.74
N GLN A 118 -0.38 -14.85 12.98
CA GLN A 118 -0.67 -16.18 13.53
C GLN A 118 0.42 -16.65 14.50
N ARG A 119 1.70 -16.48 14.11
CA ARG A 119 2.84 -16.85 14.95
C ARG A 119 2.86 -16.08 16.26
N VAL A 120 2.63 -14.76 16.22
CA VAL A 120 2.60 -13.91 17.43
C VAL A 120 1.50 -14.35 18.40
N LEU A 121 0.36 -14.80 17.88
CA LEU A 121 -0.76 -15.31 18.69
C LEU A 121 -0.64 -16.79 19.09
N GLY A 122 0.46 -17.47 18.73
CA GLY A 122 0.66 -18.90 19.00
C GLY A 122 -0.28 -19.82 18.21
N LEU A 123 -0.85 -19.33 17.11
CA LEU A 123 -1.71 -20.10 16.21
C LEU A 123 -0.89 -20.84 15.16
N LYS A 124 -1.48 -21.88 14.56
CA LYS A 124 -0.89 -22.55 13.39
C LYS A 124 -0.77 -21.58 12.22
N GLU A 125 0.43 -21.47 11.63
CA GLU A 125 0.73 -20.59 10.48
C GLU A 125 0.13 -21.11 9.16
N THR A 126 -1.19 -21.03 9.04
CA THR A 126 -1.92 -21.44 7.83
C THR A 126 -1.79 -20.44 6.69
N GLY A 127 -1.46 -19.18 6.98
CA GLY A 127 -1.46 -18.09 6.01
C GLY A 127 -2.86 -17.71 5.49
N ARG A 128 -3.93 -18.21 6.14
CA ARG A 128 -5.32 -17.89 5.81
C ARG A 128 -5.88 -16.89 6.81
N TRP A 129 -6.49 -15.83 6.30
CA TRP A 129 -7.30 -14.91 7.09
C TRP A 129 -8.63 -15.59 7.43
N ASN A 130 -9.02 -15.57 8.70
CA ASN A 130 -10.27 -16.18 9.17
C ASN A 130 -10.80 -15.44 10.41
N LEU A 131 -12.04 -15.75 10.79
CA LEU A 131 -12.74 -15.06 11.88
C LEU A 131 -12.07 -15.25 13.25
N ASP A 132 -11.44 -16.41 13.51
CA ASP A 132 -10.73 -16.65 14.78
C ASP A 132 -9.49 -15.74 14.90
N LEU A 133 -8.72 -15.60 13.83
CA LEU A 133 -7.58 -14.68 13.77
C LEU A 133 -8.05 -13.22 13.89
N LEU A 134 -9.07 -12.82 13.14
CA LEU A 134 -9.64 -11.47 13.17
C LEU A 134 -10.08 -11.08 14.58
N ASN A 135 -10.91 -11.92 15.22
CA ASN A 135 -11.45 -11.63 16.56
C ASN A 135 -10.34 -11.47 17.59
N LYS A 136 -9.32 -12.33 17.56
CA LYS A 136 -8.17 -12.23 18.48
C LYS A 136 -7.38 -10.95 18.29
N LEU A 137 -7.19 -10.51 17.05
CA LEU A 137 -6.43 -9.30 16.75
C LEU A 137 -7.20 -8.02 17.09
N ILE A 138 -8.50 -7.96 16.79
CA ILE A 138 -9.35 -6.80 17.08
C ILE A 138 -9.40 -6.53 18.59
N GLU A 139 -9.39 -7.55 19.43
CA GLU A 139 -9.47 -7.40 20.89
C GLU A 139 -8.19 -6.85 21.54
N ILE A 140 -7.06 -6.82 20.82
CA ILE A 140 -5.80 -6.27 21.34
C ILE A 140 -5.94 -4.75 21.50
N LYS A 141 -5.57 -4.26 22.67
CA LYS A 141 -5.55 -2.84 23.03
C LYS A 141 -4.12 -2.36 23.20
N ASP A 142 -3.92 -1.06 23.00
CA ASP A 142 -2.62 -0.39 23.21
C ASP A 142 -2.21 -0.32 24.68
#